data_AF-A0AAQ4RDS2-F1
#
_entry.id   AF-A0AAQ4RDS2-F1
#
_cell.length_a   1.000
_cell.length_b   1.000
_cell.length_c   1.000
_cell.angle_alpha   90.00
_cell.angle_beta   90.00
_cell.angle_gamma   90.00
#
_symmetry.space_group_name_H-M   'P 1'
#
loop_
_entity.id
_entity.type
_entity.pdbx_description
1 polymer ?
#
loop_
_entity_poly.entity_id
_entity_poly.type
_entity_poly.pdbx_seq_one_letter_code
_entity_poly.pdbx_strand_id
1 'polypeptide(L)'
;MENLSTHLLGEPYYSRNTEVEEEEEEEEEEEEMEEDEKDGVAEDKEEVKDESAAQKQRKPDWSPGFYCRSNREVYYYAGQEIFIDGVLDCYAGTVWPAALALCHYLDTHREQLSLVDKAVLEMGAGTGLLSVVAALLGASVTATDLPEVLGNLLANVMRNTRGRCRSSPQVAALSWGQDLESTYPASVYRYDYVLAADVVYHHDYLDGLLDAMKHFCQPGTKVIWANKVRFESDLTFTENFKKAFHTTLLVEHGEMKIFMATCKEEEGDLTSEEEEEDEDVEGNKTL
;
A
#
# COMPACT_ATOMS: atom_id res chain seq x y z
N MET A 1 -2.43 59.18 -6.30
CA MET A 1 -2.17 59.95 -7.52
C MET A 1 -0.69 59.88 -7.80
N GLU A 2 -0.34 59.92 -9.09
CA GLU A 2 0.99 59.72 -9.69
C GLU A 2 1.39 58.26 -9.89
N ASN A 3 1.94 57.83 -11.03
CA ASN A 3 1.66 58.12 -12.44
C ASN A 3 2.36 56.98 -13.20
N LEU A 4 1.73 56.47 -14.26
CA LEU A 4 2.28 55.44 -15.15
C LEU A 4 3.45 55.97 -15.99
N SER A 5 4.42 55.12 -16.29
CA SER A 5 5.22 55.23 -17.52
C SER A 5 5.58 53.84 -18.06
N THR A 6 5.11 53.60 -19.27
CA THR A 6 5.28 52.42 -20.14
C THR A 6 6.58 52.48 -20.95
N HIS A 7 7.05 51.31 -21.43
CA HIS A 7 7.84 51.00 -22.66
C HIS A 7 8.88 49.89 -22.36
N LEU A 8 9.09 48.81 -23.13
CA LEU A 8 8.89 48.52 -24.56
C LEU A 8 8.82 46.99 -24.84
N LEU A 9 8.29 46.69 -26.02
CA LEU A 9 8.04 45.39 -26.67
C LEU A 9 9.30 44.70 -27.22
N GLY A 10 9.22 43.37 -27.42
CA GLY A 10 10.11 42.62 -28.31
C GLY A 10 9.86 41.09 -28.33
N GLU A 11 8.98 40.63 -29.22
CA GLU A 11 8.97 39.28 -29.82
C GLU A 11 9.37 39.42 -31.31
N PRO A 12 9.50 38.36 -32.15
CA PRO A 12 9.97 36.97 -31.97
C PRO A 12 11.03 36.59 -33.05
N TYR A 13 11.65 35.39 -32.99
CA TYR A 13 12.27 34.76 -34.18
C TYR A 13 12.18 33.22 -34.12
N TYR A 14 11.87 32.64 -35.29
CA TYR A 14 11.42 31.28 -35.58
C TYR A 14 12.53 30.35 -36.12
N SER A 15 12.27 29.03 -36.03
CA SER A 15 12.81 27.88 -36.80
C SER A 15 14.20 27.32 -36.41
N ARG A 16 14.44 25.99 -36.34
CA ARG A 16 13.94 24.87 -37.17
C ARG A 16 14.22 23.49 -36.54
N ASN A 17 13.35 22.54 -36.90
CA ASN A 17 13.25 21.10 -36.59
C ASN A 17 14.44 20.18 -36.92
N THR A 18 14.46 19.02 -36.21
CA THR A 18 14.76 17.63 -36.67
C THR A 18 14.17 16.68 -35.59
N GLU A 19 13.01 16.02 -35.78
CA GLU A 19 12.78 14.69 -36.39
C GLU A 19 13.47 13.51 -35.67
N VAL A 20 12.69 12.69 -34.94
CA VAL A 20 12.75 11.21 -34.73
C VAL A 20 11.36 10.81 -34.17
N GLU A 21 10.41 10.38 -35.00
CA GLU A 21 10.01 8.99 -35.30
C GLU A 21 9.24 8.30 -34.14
N GLU A 22 7.90 8.33 -34.28
CA GLU A 22 6.93 7.46 -33.60
C GLU A 22 6.71 6.24 -34.50
N GLU A 23 6.85 5.03 -33.96
CA GLU A 23 6.45 3.79 -34.64
C GLU A 23 5.16 3.25 -33.98
N GLU A 24 4.14 3.12 -34.82
CA GLU A 24 2.87 2.42 -34.58
C GLU A 24 3.06 0.92 -34.90
N GLU A 25 2.52 0.03 -34.07
CA GLU A 25 2.25 -1.36 -34.46
C GLU A 25 0.77 -1.68 -34.19
N GLU A 26 0.02 -1.86 -35.28
CA GLU A 26 -1.30 -2.51 -35.36
C GLU A 26 -1.09 -3.93 -35.94
N GLU A 27 -1.66 -4.98 -35.33
CA GLU A 27 -2.11 -6.23 -35.98
C GLU A 27 -3.28 -6.80 -35.13
N GLU A 28 -4.52 -6.76 -35.61
CA GLU A 28 -5.28 -7.75 -36.42
C GLU A 28 -6.04 -8.79 -35.56
N GLU A 29 -7.35 -8.92 -35.81
CA GLU A 29 -8.04 -10.18 -36.17
C GLU A 29 -9.57 -9.95 -36.23
N GLU A 30 -10.10 -9.89 -37.46
CA GLU A 30 -11.51 -10.07 -37.78
C GLU A 30 -11.79 -11.57 -37.94
N GLU A 31 -12.67 -12.14 -37.12
CA GLU A 31 -13.21 -13.49 -37.36
C GLU A 31 -14.61 -13.41 -38.00
N GLU A 32 -14.70 -13.96 -39.20
CA GLU A 32 -15.91 -14.21 -39.98
C GLU A 32 -16.79 -15.25 -39.28
N MET A 33 -18.10 -14.97 -39.15
CA MET A 33 -19.10 -15.99 -38.81
C MET A 33 -19.91 -16.36 -40.04
N GLU A 34 -19.80 -17.64 -40.45
CA GLU A 34 -20.67 -18.30 -41.41
C GLU A 34 -22.10 -18.44 -40.85
N GLU A 35 -23.11 -18.04 -41.62
CA GLU A 35 -24.51 -18.42 -41.37
C GLU A 35 -25.09 -19.14 -42.60
N ASP A 36 -25.57 -20.37 -42.36
CA ASP A 36 -26.26 -21.26 -43.29
C ASP A 36 -27.63 -20.72 -43.71
N GLU A 37 -27.88 -20.64 -45.03
CA GLU A 37 -29.21 -20.43 -45.61
C GLU A 37 -30.07 -21.71 -45.57
N LYS A 38 -31.33 -21.56 -45.13
CA LYS A 38 -32.47 -22.38 -45.60
C LYS A 38 -33.73 -21.54 -45.80
N ASP A 39 -34.07 -21.34 -47.07
CA ASP A 39 -35.37 -21.33 -47.75
C ASP A 39 -36.66 -20.96 -46.98
N GLY A 40 -37.41 -19.98 -47.54
CA GLY A 40 -38.86 -19.86 -47.27
C GLY A 40 -39.59 -18.57 -47.69
N VAL A 41 -39.66 -18.31 -49.00
CA VAL A 41 -40.57 -17.43 -49.80
C VAL A 41 -41.86 -16.89 -49.13
N ALA A 42 -42.10 -15.56 -49.20
CA ALA A 42 -43.19 -14.90 -49.97
C ALA A 42 -43.47 -13.44 -49.50
N GLU A 43 -43.52 -12.53 -50.49
CA GLU A 43 -43.76 -11.08 -50.42
C GLU A 43 -45.22 -10.71 -50.05
N ASP A 44 -45.44 -9.57 -49.37
CA ASP A 44 -46.18 -8.44 -49.97
C ASP A 44 -46.09 -7.13 -49.14
N LYS A 45 -46.41 -6.02 -49.81
CA LYS A 45 -45.93 -4.64 -49.64
C LYS A 45 -46.61 -3.72 -48.59
N GLU A 46 -45.81 -2.74 -48.18
CA GLU A 46 -46.07 -1.31 -47.88
C GLU A 46 -47.21 -0.90 -46.92
N GLU A 47 -46.84 -0.21 -45.82
CA GLU A 47 -47.30 1.17 -45.54
C GLU A 47 -46.44 1.86 -44.47
N VAL A 48 -46.18 3.15 -44.66
CA VAL A 48 -45.32 4.04 -43.86
C VAL A 48 -46.17 5.00 -43.03
N LYS A 49 -45.68 5.32 -41.82
CA LYS A 49 -46.09 6.35 -40.82
C LYS A 49 -47.20 5.96 -39.84
N ASP A 50 -46.83 5.86 -38.55
CA ASP A 50 -47.00 7.02 -37.66
C ASP A 50 -46.16 6.88 -36.39
N GLU A 51 -45.36 7.89 -36.07
CA GLU A 51 -44.78 8.05 -34.74
C GLU A 51 -45.89 8.56 -33.80
N SER A 52 -46.35 7.73 -32.87
CA SER A 52 -46.60 8.14 -31.47
C SER A 52 -47.47 7.12 -30.73
N ALA A 53 -46.84 6.35 -29.84
CA ALA A 53 -47.47 5.94 -28.59
C ALA A 53 -46.37 5.44 -27.65
N ALA A 54 -45.66 6.41 -27.07
CA ALA A 54 -44.91 6.19 -25.85
C ALA A 54 -45.87 5.67 -24.77
N GLN A 55 -45.91 4.35 -24.58
CA GLN A 55 -46.44 3.75 -23.35
C GLN A 55 -45.84 2.37 -23.11
N LYS A 56 -44.50 2.31 -23.04
CA LYS A 56 -43.81 1.33 -22.20
C LYS A 56 -43.49 2.00 -20.88
N GLN A 57 -43.96 1.35 -19.83
CA GLN A 57 -44.13 1.82 -18.47
C GLN A 57 -42.93 2.63 -17.95
N ARG A 58 -43.26 3.81 -17.41
CA ARG A 58 -42.33 4.73 -16.74
C ARG A 58 -41.73 4.03 -15.52
N LYS A 59 -40.40 3.95 -15.44
CA LYS A 59 -39.71 3.75 -14.16
C LYS A 59 -40.13 4.88 -13.22
N PRO A 60 -40.41 4.61 -11.93
CA PRO A 60 -40.66 5.68 -10.98
C PRO A 60 -39.40 6.54 -10.83
N ASP A 61 -39.57 7.87 -10.84
CA ASP A 61 -38.51 8.88 -10.86
C ASP A 61 -37.57 8.87 -9.63
N TRP A 62 -37.83 8.01 -8.65
CA TRP A 62 -37.08 7.95 -7.39
C TRP A 62 -36.21 6.70 -7.22
N SER A 63 -36.16 5.77 -8.19
CA SER A 63 -35.35 4.54 -8.04
C SER A 63 -33.94 4.71 -8.60
N PRO A 64 -32.87 4.66 -7.77
CA PRO A 64 -31.52 4.58 -8.32
C PRO A 64 -31.31 3.21 -8.94
N GLY A 65 -30.96 3.17 -10.23
CA GLY A 65 -30.46 1.96 -10.87
C GLY A 65 -28.95 1.88 -10.67
N PHE A 66 -28.49 1.10 -9.71
CA PHE A 66 -27.05 0.84 -9.55
C PHE A 66 -26.79 -0.66 -9.46
N TYR A 67 -26.03 -1.17 -10.43
CA TYR A 67 -25.33 -2.46 -10.35
C TYR A 67 -23.85 -2.13 -10.34
N CYS A 68 -23.19 -2.35 -9.19
CA CYS A 68 -21.73 -2.41 -9.13
C CYS A 68 -21.37 -3.89 -9.02
N ARG A 69 -20.65 -4.44 -10.00
CA ARG A 69 -20.06 -5.79 -9.88
C ARG A 69 -19.02 -5.71 -8.76
N SER A 70 -19.38 -6.15 -7.56
CA SER A 70 -18.42 -6.29 -6.47
C SER A 70 -17.39 -7.35 -6.89
N ASN A 71 -16.11 -6.97 -7.03
CA ASN A 71 -15.01 -7.92 -7.11
C ASN A 71 -14.77 -8.47 -5.70
N ARG A 72 -15.68 -9.34 -5.25
CA ARG A 72 -15.62 -9.91 -3.91
C ARG A 72 -14.77 -11.17 -3.94
N GLU A 73 -13.72 -11.15 -3.14
CA GLU A 73 -12.85 -12.29 -2.91
C GLU A 73 -13.14 -12.88 -1.52
N VAL A 74 -12.97 -14.21 -1.41
CA VAL A 74 -13.21 -14.95 -0.16
C VAL A 74 -11.94 -15.68 0.22
N TYR A 75 -11.49 -15.46 1.45
CA TYR A 75 -10.32 -16.10 2.03
C TYR A 75 -10.68 -16.85 3.31
N TYR A 76 -9.84 -17.79 3.71
CA TYR A 76 -10.03 -18.59 4.91
C TYR A 76 -8.77 -18.57 5.77
N TYR A 77 -8.85 -17.89 6.91
CA TYR A 77 -7.75 -17.75 7.88
C TYR A 77 -8.32 -17.74 9.30
N ALA A 78 -7.52 -18.13 10.29
CA ALA A 78 -7.95 -18.18 11.69
C ALA A 78 -9.24 -19.02 11.93
N GLY A 79 -9.55 -19.95 11.02
CA GLY A 79 -10.77 -20.76 11.06
C GLY A 79 -12.05 -20.00 10.68
N GLN A 80 -11.94 -18.87 9.98
CA GLN A 80 -13.04 -18.00 9.61
C GLN A 80 -12.99 -17.63 8.12
N GLU A 81 -14.17 -17.48 7.51
CA GLU A 81 -14.30 -16.87 6.18
C GLU A 81 -14.17 -15.34 6.27
N ILE A 82 -13.34 -14.79 5.38
CA ILE A 82 -13.06 -13.36 5.25
C ILE A 82 -13.50 -12.92 3.85
N PHE A 83 -14.38 -11.91 3.81
CA PHE A 83 -14.92 -11.35 2.58
C PHE A 83 -14.29 -9.99 2.31
N ILE A 84 -13.50 -9.90 1.24
CA ILE A 84 -12.86 -8.65 0.80
C ILE A 84 -13.58 -8.15 -0.44
N ASP A 85 -14.11 -6.92 -0.37
CA ASP A 85 -14.53 -6.22 -1.58
C ASP A 85 -13.33 -5.40 -2.11
N GLY A 86 -12.95 -5.69 -3.34
CA GLY A 86 -11.97 -4.90 -4.05
C GLY A 86 -12.55 -3.64 -4.70
N VAL A 87 -11.67 -2.72 -5.05
CA VAL A 87 -11.99 -1.50 -5.81
C VAL A 87 -11.24 -1.56 -7.14
N LEU A 88 -11.98 -1.49 -8.24
CA LEU A 88 -11.38 -1.48 -9.59
C LEU A 88 -10.48 -0.25 -9.77
N ASP A 89 -9.44 -0.40 -10.58
CA ASP A 89 -8.51 0.66 -10.97
C ASP A 89 -7.80 1.36 -9.79
N CYS A 90 -7.66 0.67 -8.66
CA CYS A 90 -6.96 1.15 -7.49
C CYS A 90 -5.99 0.08 -6.98
N TYR A 91 -4.70 0.41 -6.85
CA TYR A 91 -3.70 -0.52 -6.29
C TYR A 91 -4.09 -0.97 -4.87
N ALA A 92 -4.61 -0.07 -4.04
CA ALA A 92 -5.11 -0.37 -2.71
C ALA A 92 -6.43 -1.16 -2.69
N GLY A 93 -7.08 -1.30 -3.84
CA GLY A 93 -8.32 -2.06 -4.03
C GLY A 93 -8.11 -3.55 -4.30
N THR A 94 -6.85 -4.01 -4.44
CA THR A 94 -6.52 -5.41 -4.75
C THR A 94 -5.79 -6.07 -3.58
N VAL A 95 -6.04 -7.35 -3.34
CA VAL A 95 -5.21 -8.14 -2.42
C VAL A 95 -3.93 -8.58 -3.12
N TRP A 96 -2.79 -8.12 -2.63
CA TRP A 96 -1.50 -8.42 -3.22
C TRP A 96 -0.90 -9.75 -2.72
N PRO A 97 -0.05 -10.42 -3.52
CA PRO A 97 0.55 -11.70 -3.15
C PRO A 97 1.28 -11.70 -1.79
N ALA A 98 1.96 -10.60 -1.44
CA ALA A 98 2.64 -10.53 -0.14
C ALA A 98 1.66 -10.52 1.05
N ALA A 99 0.47 -9.94 0.89
CA ALA A 99 -0.55 -9.96 1.93
C ALA A 99 -1.03 -11.39 2.19
N LEU A 100 -1.25 -12.18 1.13
CA LEU A 100 -1.60 -13.59 1.24
C LEU A 100 -0.50 -14.42 1.91
N ALA A 101 0.75 -14.20 1.51
CA ALA A 101 1.91 -14.88 2.08
C ALA A 101 2.07 -14.56 3.57
N LEU A 102 1.93 -13.29 3.94
CA LEU A 102 2.07 -12.87 5.34
C LEU A 102 0.88 -13.31 6.19
N CYS A 103 -0.35 -13.27 5.67
CA CYS A 103 -1.53 -13.85 6.34
C CYS A 103 -1.31 -15.33 6.64
N HIS A 104 -0.86 -16.09 5.64
CA HIS A 104 -0.57 -17.51 5.80
C HIS A 104 0.54 -17.76 6.83
N TYR A 105 1.61 -16.95 6.80
CA TYR A 105 2.70 -17.05 7.76
C TYR A 105 2.21 -16.82 9.20
N LEU A 106 1.47 -15.74 9.46
CA LEU A 106 0.92 -15.43 10.77
C LEU A 106 -0.06 -16.52 11.27
N ASP A 107 -0.87 -17.06 10.37
CA ASP A 107 -1.88 -18.06 10.71
C ASP A 107 -1.28 -19.44 11.05
N THR A 108 -0.14 -19.78 10.44
CA THR A 108 0.54 -21.09 10.60
C THR A 108 1.66 -21.07 11.65
N HIS A 109 2.22 -19.92 12.00
CA HIS A 109 3.35 -19.77 12.93
C HIS A 109 2.96 -19.14 14.28
N ARG A 110 1.74 -19.39 14.74
CA ARG A 110 1.17 -18.76 15.94
C ARG A 110 1.97 -19.04 17.23
N GLU A 111 2.67 -20.17 17.30
CA GLU A 111 3.49 -20.55 18.46
C GLU A 111 4.79 -19.73 18.53
N GLN A 112 5.42 -19.47 17.38
CA GLN A 112 6.64 -18.66 17.30
C GLN A 112 6.31 -17.17 17.35
N LEU A 113 5.14 -16.78 16.86
CA LEU A 113 4.72 -15.39 16.69
C LEU A 113 3.26 -15.22 17.13
N SER A 114 3.07 -15.16 18.46
CA SER A 114 1.74 -14.91 19.02
C SER A 114 1.39 -13.44 18.92
N LEU A 115 0.22 -13.17 18.32
CA LEU A 115 -0.39 -11.85 18.24
C LEU A 115 -1.43 -11.59 19.34
N VAL A 116 -1.67 -12.56 20.21
CA VAL A 116 -2.69 -12.44 21.27
C VAL A 116 -2.33 -11.29 22.21
N ASP A 117 -3.24 -10.32 22.32
CA ASP A 117 -3.12 -9.13 23.16
C ASP A 117 -1.91 -8.23 22.78
N LYS A 118 -1.45 -8.33 21.53
CA LYS A 118 -0.36 -7.52 20.98
C LYS A 118 -0.88 -6.28 20.27
N ALA A 119 -0.23 -5.14 20.47
CA ALA A 119 -0.48 -3.93 19.70
C ALA A 119 0.19 -4.05 18.34
N VAL A 120 -0.60 -3.94 17.27
CA VAL A 120 -0.13 -4.16 15.90
C VAL A 120 -0.50 -2.96 15.04
N LEU A 121 0.49 -2.41 14.34
CA LEU A 121 0.29 -1.44 13.27
C LEU A 121 0.43 -2.14 11.93
N GLU A 122 -0.50 -1.95 11.00
CA GLU A 122 -0.29 -2.28 9.59
C GLU A 122 -0.09 -1.00 8.78
N MET A 123 1.01 -0.93 8.02
CA MET A 123 1.33 0.16 7.10
C MET A 123 0.97 -0.24 5.68
N GLY A 124 0.21 0.61 4.97
CA GLY A 124 -0.22 0.34 3.60
C GLY A 124 -1.17 -0.87 3.52
N ALA A 125 -2.21 -0.85 4.34
CA ALA A 125 -3.11 -1.98 4.53
C ALA A 125 -3.95 -2.33 3.28
N GLY A 126 -4.13 -1.39 2.36
CA GLY A 126 -4.93 -1.53 1.15
C GLY A 126 -6.36 -1.99 1.46
N THR A 127 -6.67 -3.23 1.06
CA THR A 127 -7.97 -3.85 1.32
C THR A 127 -8.20 -4.22 2.79
N GLY A 128 -7.14 -4.33 3.59
CA GLY A 128 -7.17 -4.68 5.01
C GLY A 128 -7.19 -6.18 5.32
N LEU A 129 -6.94 -7.06 4.35
CA LEU A 129 -6.95 -8.52 4.58
C LEU A 129 -6.01 -8.90 5.73
N LEU A 130 -4.78 -8.39 5.72
CA LEU A 130 -3.77 -8.71 6.74
C LEU A 130 -4.18 -8.17 8.13
N SER A 131 -4.71 -6.95 8.21
CA SER A 131 -5.32 -6.39 9.42
C SER A 131 -6.44 -7.27 9.98
N VAL A 132 -7.32 -7.77 9.11
CA VAL A 132 -8.40 -8.69 9.52
C VAL A 132 -7.82 -9.97 10.10
N VAL A 133 -6.85 -10.59 9.43
CA VAL A 133 -6.21 -11.82 9.91
C VAL A 133 -5.50 -11.59 11.24
N ALA A 134 -4.71 -10.53 11.37
CA ALA A 134 -4.05 -10.18 12.63
C ALA A 134 -5.06 -9.98 13.78
N ALA A 135 -6.17 -9.29 13.53
CA ALA A 135 -7.22 -9.08 14.53
C ALA A 135 -7.92 -10.39 14.93
N LEU A 136 -8.20 -11.28 13.98
CA LEU A 136 -8.78 -12.61 14.25
C LEU A 136 -7.80 -13.51 15.04
N LEU A 137 -6.50 -13.31 14.86
CA LEU A 137 -5.45 -13.97 15.65
C LEU A 137 -5.25 -13.36 17.06
N GLY A 138 -6.01 -12.31 17.41
CA GLY A 138 -6.08 -11.76 18.75
C GLY A 138 -5.31 -10.45 18.96
N ALA A 139 -4.80 -9.82 17.90
CA ALA A 139 -4.14 -8.51 17.98
C ALA A 139 -5.12 -7.36 18.26
N SER A 140 -4.59 -6.30 18.88
CA SER A 140 -5.16 -4.96 18.85
C SER A 140 -4.57 -4.21 17.67
N VAL A 141 -5.31 -4.17 16.55
CA VAL A 141 -4.81 -3.69 15.26
C VAL A 141 -5.16 -2.22 15.02
N THR A 142 -4.17 -1.45 14.55
CA THR A 142 -4.34 -0.17 13.86
C THR A 142 -3.98 -0.36 12.39
N ALA A 143 -4.97 -0.40 11.51
CA ALA A 143 -4.80 -0.51 10.07
C ALA A 143 -4.63 0.88 9.47
N THR A 144 -3.55 1.11 8.71
CA THR A 144 -3.28 2.43 8.16
C THR A 144 -3.00 2.43 6.67
N ASP A 145 -3.47 3.49 6.02
CA ASP A 145 -3.26 3.75 4.59
C ASP A 145 -3.48 5.24 4.30
N LEU A 146 -3.44 5.63 3.03
CA LEU A 146 -3.76 6.98 2.58
C LEU A 146 -5.25 7.32 2.79
N PRO A 147 -5.61 8.60 3.00
CA PRO A 147 -6.98 9.03 3.29
C PRO A 147 -8.05 8.49 2.33
N GLU A 148 -7.73 8.42 1.03
CA GLU A 148 -8.62 7.92 -0.03
C GLU A 148 -8.92 6.42 0.06
N VAL A 149 -8.04 5.63 0.70
CA VAL A 149 -8.20 4.17 0.86
C VAL A 149 -9.06 3.81 2.08
N LEU A 150 -9.10 4.69 3.08
CA LEU A 150 -9.67 4.39 4.40
C LEU A 150 -11.15 3.97 4.36
N GLY A 151 -11.92 4.47 3.39
CA GLY A 151 -13.34 4.10 3.23
C GLY A 151 -13.51 2.61 2.96
N ASN A 152 -12.79 2.07 1.97
CA ASN A 152 -12.84 0.66 1.62
C ASN A 152 -12.20 -0.21 2.71
N LEU A 153 -11.04 0.22 3.21
CA LEU A 153 -10.33 -0.44 4.31
C LEU A 153 -11.24 -0.62 5.53
N LEU A 154 -11.91 0.44 5.97
CA LEU A 154 -12.84 0.39 7.10
C LEU A 154 -14.01 -0.57 6.84
N ALA A 155 -14.60 -0.53 5.66
CA ALA A 155 -15.71 -1.41 5.30
C ALA A 155 -15.31 -2.89 5.38
N ASN A 156 -14.15 -3.25 4.80
CA ASN A 156 -13.62 -4.61 4.83
C ASN A 156 -13.23 -5.06 6.24
N VAL A 157 -12.51 -4.22 6.98
CA VAL A 157 -12.07 -4.56 8.35
C VAL A 157 -13.28 -4.74 9.27
N MET A 158 -14.24 -3.82 9.27
CA MET A 158 -15.42 -3.89 10.14
C MET A 158 -16.32 -5.08 9.82
N ARG A 159 -16.50 -5.39 8.53
CA ARG A 159 -17.31 -6.54 8.09
C ARG A 159 -16.82 -7.87 8.66
N ASN A 160 -15.49 -8.02 8.73
CA ASN A 160 -14.89 -9.30 9.06
C ASN A 160 -14.50 -9.45 10.54
N THR A 161 -14.47 -8.35 11.31
CA THR A 161 -13.96 -8.37 12.70
C THR A 161 -15.00 -8.03 13.76
N ARG A 162 -16.12 -7.39 13.40
CA ARG A 162 -17.15 -6.96 14.35
C ARG A 162 -17.76 -8.16 15.10
N GLY A 163 -17.56 -8.19 16.41
CA GLY A 163 -18.04 -9.26 17.30
C GLY A 163 -17.28 -10.58 17.15
N ARG A 164 -16.15 -10.59 16.43
CA ARG A 164 -15.33 -11.78 16.16
C ARG A 164 -13.90 -11.68 16.72
N CYS A 165 -13.47 -10.49 17.11
CA CYS A 165 -12.12 -10.21 17.60
C CYS A 165 -12.13 -9.80 19.08
N ARG A 166 -10.98 -9.97 19.75
CA ARG A 166 -10.76 -9.55 21.15
C ARG A 166 -10.82 -8.03 21.31
N SER A 167 -10.23 -7.32 20.36
CA SER A 167 -10.21 -5.88 20.25
C SER A 167 -10.80 -5.46 18.91
N SER A 168 -11.58 -4.38 18.89
CA SER A 168 -12.04 -3.80 17.64
C SER A 168 -10.87 -3.12 16.93
N PRO A 169 -10.55 -3.48 15.67
CA PRO A 169 -9.50 -2.78 14.94
C PRO A 169 -9.82 -1.30 14.76
N GLN A 170 -8.78 -0.49 14.71
CA GLN A 170 -8.82 0.93 14.35
C GLN A 170 -8.37 1.10 12.91
N VAL A 171 -8.92 2.10 12.22
CA VAL A 171 -8.50 2.50 10.88
C VAL A 171 -8.11 3.97 10.94
N ALA A 172 -6.92 4.31 10.46
CA ALA A 172 -6.38 5.67 10.53
C ALA A 172 -5.53 6.03 9.30
N ALA A 173 -5.43 7.32 9.00
CA ALA A 173 -4.58 7.80 7.91
C ALA A 173 -3.10 7.75 8.30
N LEU A 174 -2.25 7.21 7.44
CA LEU A 174 -0.80 7.30 7.58
C LEU A 174 -0.17 7.53 6.19
N SER A 175 0.34 8.73 5.98
CA SER A 175 1.14 9.08 4.79
C SER A 175 2.62 9.03 5.16
N TRP A 176 3.39 8.27 4.40
CA TRP A 176 4.83 8.17 4.59
C TRP A 176 5.54 9.47 4.15
N GLY A 177 6.64 9.82 4.81
CA GLY A 177 7.40 11.04 4.48
C GLY A 177 6.81 12.36 5.01
N GLN A 178 5.81 12.30 5.90
CA GLN A 178 5.35 13.47 6.66
C GLN A 178 6.00 13.52 8.05
N ASP A 179 5.80 14.62 8.79
CA ASP A 179 6.22 14.73 10.19
C ASP A 179 5.43 13.75 11.09
N LEU A 180 6.02 12.57 11.27
CA LEU A 180 5.45 11.49 12.06
C LEU A 180 5.48 11.78 13.56
N GLU A 181 6.41 12.60 14.06
CA GLU A 181 6.43 12.90 15.50
C GLU A 181 5.29 13.85 15.88
N SER A 182 4.87 14.73 14.97
CA SER A 182 3.70 15.59 15.17
C SER A 182 2.37 14.81 15.14
N THR A 183 2.23 13.86 14.21
CA THR A 183 0.97 13.13 13.98
C THR A 183 0.86 11.83 14.78
N TYR A 184 1.98 11.12 14.92
CA TYR A 184 2.14 9.86 15.65
C TYR A 184 3.32 9.92 16.63
N PRO A 185 3.29 10.77 17.67
CA PRO A 185 4.41 10.89 18.61
C PRO A 185 4.87 9.54 19.16
N ALA A 186 6.17 9.26 19.07
CA ALA A 186 6.75 7.98 19.52
C ALA A 186 6.54 7.74 21.03
N SER A 187 6.32 8.81 21.79
CA SER A 187 5.96 8.78 23.22
C SER A 187 4.56 8.21 23.50
N VAL A 188 3.66 8.25 22.52
CA VAL A 188 2.25 7.83 22.66
C VAL A 188 2.00 6.52 21.91
N TYR A 189 2.48 6.43 20.67
CA TYR A 189 2.22 5.29 19.80
C TYR A 189 3.35 4.27 19.92
N ARG A 190 3.04 3.14 20.57
CA ARG A 190 3.95 1.99 20.69
C ARG A 190 3.24 0.73 20.21
N TYR A 191 3.95 -0.05 19.40
CA TYR A 191 3.44 -1.30 18.85
C TYR A 191 4.40 -2.43 19.16
N ASP A 192 3.87 -3.61 19.45
CA ASP A 192 4.67 -4.84 19.54
C ASP A 192 5.12 -5.28 18.14
N TYR A 193 4.22 -5.12 17.14
CA TYR A 193 4.49 -5.47 15.75
C TYR A 193 4.10 -4.35 14.79
N VAL A 194 4.93 -4.16 13.77
CA VAL A 194 4.61 -3.37 12.59
C VAL A 194 4.58 -4.32 11.40
N LEU A 195 3.46 -4.38 10.70
CA LEU A 195 3.25 -5.24 9.55
C LEU A 195 3.23 -4.40 8.27
N ALA A 196 3.83 -4.93 7.20
CA ALA A 196 3.77 -4.33 5.88
C ALA A 196 3.82 -5.41 4.80
N ALA A 197 2.96 -5.32 3.79
CA ALA A 197 2.87 -6.32 2.72
C ALA A 197 2.76 -5.66 1.34
N ASP A 198 3.71 -5.93 0.44
CA ASP A 198 3.77 -5.38 -0.93
C ASP A 198 3.71 -3.82 -0.97
N VAL A 199 4.25 -3.19 0.09
CA VAL A 199 4.38 -1.72 0.19
C VAL A 199 5.59 -1.18 -0.59
N VAL A 200 6.47 -2.04 -1.09
CA VAL A 200 7.62 -1.67 -1.91
C VAL A 200 7.31 -2.02 -3.36
N TYR A 201 7.04 -0.97 -4.14
CA TYR A 201 6.80 -1.03 -5.57
C TYR A 201 7.24 0.31 -6.21
N HIS A 202 6.90 0.53 -7.48
CA HIS A 202 7.27 1.76 -8.19
C HIS A 202 6.48 2.99 -7.67
N HIS A 203 7.05 3.73 -6.72
CA HIS A 203 6.59 5.05 -6.26
C HIS A 203 7.72 5.83 -5.58
N ASP A 204 7.57 7.16 -5.45
CA ASP A 204 8.63 8.06 -4.98
C ASP A 204 8.79 8.13 -3.45
N TYR A 205 8.05 7.31 -2.70
CA TYR A 205 7.94 7.41 -1.23
C TYR A 205 8.69 6.29 -0.48
N LEU A 206 9.61 5.60 -1.14
CA LEU A 206 10.37 4.50 -0.53
C LEU A 206 11.24 4.97 0.65
N ASP A 207 11.88 6.15 0.56
CA ASP A 207 12.65 6.69 1.68
C ASP A 207 11.73 7.06 2.86
N GLY A 208 10.59 7.69 2.57
CA GLY A 208 9.58 8.01 3.57
C GLY A 208 8.98 6.76 4.24
N LEU A 209 8.84 5.66 3.50
CA LEU A 209 8.42 4.37 4.03
C LEU A 209 9.46 3.80 5.00
N LEU A 210 10.74 3.84 4.62
CA LEU A 210 11.83 3.35 5.48
C LEU A 210 11.92 4.16 6.78
N ASP A 211 11.76 5.48 6.70
CA ASP A 211 11.76 6.35 7.88
C ASP A 211 10.53 6.12 8.77
N ALA A 212 9.36 5.87 8.17
CA ALA A 212 8.18 5.45 8.92
C ALA A 212 8.38 4.09 9.61
N MET A 213 9.01 3.12 8.95
CA MET A 213 9.38 1.85 9.59
C MET A 213 10.32 2.08 10.78
N LYS A 214 11.31 2.98 10.67
CA LYS A 214 12.21 3.32 11.80
C LYS A 214 11.46 3.97 12.95
N HIS A 215 10.58 4.93 12.64
CA HIS A 215 9.78 5.66 13.63
C HIS A 215 8.94 4.72 14.51
N PHE A 216 8.30 3.72 13.90
CA PHE A 216 7.47 2.77 14.63
C PHE A 216 8.24 1.57 15.18
N CYS A 217 9.45 1.27 14.69
CA CYS A 217 10.32 0.21 15.19
C CYS A 217 11.11 0.68 16.42
N GLN A 218 10.40 0.86 17.53
CA GLN A 218 11.00 1.26 18.81
C GLN A 218 11.62 0.03 19.52
N PRO A 219 12.42 0.23 20.60
CA PRO A 219 12.94 -0.88 21.38
C PRO A 219 11.84 -1.85 21.84
N GLY A 220 11.98 -3.12 21.43
CA GLY A 220 11.02 -4.20 21.67
C GLY A 220 10.02 -4.45 20.54
N THR A 221 9.91 -3.54 19.57
CA THR A 221 9.04 -3.69 18.39
C THR A 221 9.68 -4.60 17.34
N LYS A 222 8.86 -5.41 16.68
CA LYS A 222 9.27 -6.23 15.52
C LYS A 222 8.57 -5.75 14.26
N VAL A 223 9.33 -5.38 13.24
CA VAL A 223 8.79 -5.15 11.90
C VAL A 223 8.73 -6.48 11.16
N ILE A 224 7.58 -6.84 10.60
CA ILE A 224 7.43 -7.98 9.69
C ILE A 224 7.00 -7.45 8.35
N TRP A 225 7.89 -7.58 7.37
CA TRP A 225 7.69 -7.05 6.03
C TRP A 225 7.74 -8.18 5.02
N ALA A 226 6.66 -8.33 4.23
CA ALA A 226 6.59 -9.25 3.11
C ALA A 226 6.57 -8.47 1.79
N ASN A 227 7.34 -8.91 0.80
CA ASN A 227 7.35 -8.30 -0.52
C ASN A 227 7.64 -9.35 -1.59
N LYS A 228 6.96 -9.23 -2.73
CA LYS A 228 7.42 -9.87 -3.96
C LYS A 228 8.43 -8.95 -4.64
N VAL A 229 9.64 -9.45 -4.91
CA VAL A 229 10.65 -8.72 -5.69
C VAL A 229 10.23 -8.72 -7.16
N ARG A 230 10.04 -7.53 -7.72
CA ARG A 230 9.63 -7.30 -9.12
C ARG A 230 10.69 -6.52 -9.89
N PHE A 231 11.34 -5.56 -9.23
CA PHE A 231 12.30 -4.64 -9.86
C PHE A 231 13.59 -4.49 -9.03
N GLU A 232 14.63 -3.93 -9.65
CA GLU A 232 15.92 -3.64 -8.98
C GLU A 232 15.78 -2.59 -7.86
N SER A 233 14.79 -1.70 -7.96
CA SER A 233 14.41 -0.78 -6.87
C SER A 233 14.05 -1.53 -5.59
N ASP A 234 13.40 -2.69 -5.70
CA ASP A 234 12.95 -3.48 -4.55
C ASP A 234 14.16 -4.11 -3.84
N LEU A 235 15.17 -4.52 -4.61
CA LEU A 235 16.45 -4.99 -4.08
C LEU A 235 17.20 -3.85 -3.40
N THR A 236 17.20 -2.66 -3.99
CA THR A 236 17.82 -1.47 -3.40
C THR A 236 17.18 -1.12 -2.05
N PHE A 237 15.83 -1.12 -1.98
CA PHE A 237 15.12 -0.94 -0.72
C PHE A 237 15.45 -2.05 0.29
N THR A 238 15.50 -3.31 -0.16
CA THR A 238 15.87 -4.45 0.71
C THR A 238 17.25 -4.27 1.35
N GLU A 239 18.23 -3.78 0.61
CA GLU A 239 19.56 -3.50 1.15
C GLU A 239 19.57 -2.32 2.11
N ASN A 240 18.81 -1.26 1.82
CA ASN A 240 18.65 -0.12 2.75
C ASN A 240 17.94 -0.53 4.04
N PHE A 241 16.93 -1.40 3.95
CA PHE A 241 16.22 -1.99 5.09
C PHE A 241 17.18 -2.81 5.98
N LYS A 242 18.01 -3.68 5.39
CA LYS A 242 19.03 -4.45 6.14
C LYS A 242 20.11 -3.56 6.78
N LYS A 243 20.45 -2.43 6.15
CA LYS A 243 21.37 -1.44 6.73
C LYS A 243 20.73 -0.73 7.92
N ALA A 244 19.43 -0.44 7.88
CA ALA A 244 18.72 0.25 8.96
C ALA A 244 18.40 -0.65 10.17
N PHE A 245 18.12 -1.95 9.96
CA PHE A 245 17.61 -2.83 11.03
C PHE A 245 18.44 -4.10 11.24
N HIS A 246 18.39 -4.67 12.44
CA HIS A 246 18.83 -6.05 12.64
C HIS A 246 17.78 -6.98 12.01
N THR A 247 18.12 -7.54 10.85
CA THR A 247 17.17 -8.21 9.95
C THR A 247 17.40 -9.72 9.93
N THR A 248 16.32 -10.48 10.01
CA THR A 248 16.27 -11.94 9.83
C THR A 248 15.32 -12.27 8.68
N LEU A 249 15.76 -13.10 7.73
CA LEU A 249 14.91 -13.64 6.68
C LEU A 249 14.10 -14.81 7.26
N LEU A 250 12.77 -14.68 7.28
CA LEU A 250 11.87 -15.71 7.80
C LEU A 250 11.45 -16.71 6.72
N VAL A 251 11.14 -16.21 5.52
CA VAL A 251 10.69 -17.03 4.38
C VAL A 251 11.28 -16.48 3.11
N GLU A 252 11.74 -17.39 2.24
CA GLU A 252 12.10 -17.10 0.86
C GLU A 252 11.49 -18.19 -0.04
N HIS A 253 10.62 -17.78 -0.95
CA HIS A 253 9.99 -18.68 -1.91
C HIS A 253 9.88 -18.00 -3.28
N GLY A 254 10.82 -18.35 -4.16
CA GLY A 254 10.98 -17.67 -5.44
C GLY A 254 11.24 -16.18 -5.23
N GLU A 255 10.36 -15.35 -5.77
CA GLU A 255 10.43 -13.88 -5.68
C GLU A 255 9.83 -13.32 -4.38
N MET A 256 9.11 -14.14 -3.60
CA MET A 256 8.48 -13.72 -2.35
C MET A 256 9.46 -13.84 -1.19
N LYS A 257 9.61 -12.76 -0.41
CA LYS A 257 10.42 -12.73 0.80
C LYS A 257 9.63 -12.19 1.97
N ILE A 258 9.81 -12.80 3.15
CA ILE A 258 9.29 -12.28 4.43
C ILE A 258 10.48 -12.04 5.36
N PHE A 259 10.65 -10.80 5.79
CA PHE A 259 11.67 -10.36 6.73
C PHE A 259 11.05 -10.07 8.08
N MET A 260 11.80 -10.35 9.15
CA MET A 260 11.58 -9.79 10.48
C MET A 260 12.75 -8.90 10.85
N ALA A 261 12.47 -7.75 11.45
CA ALA A 261 13.49 -6.79 11.80
C ALA A 261 13.23 -6.13 13.15
N THR A 262 14.31 -5.70 13.80
CA THR A 262 14.31 -4.98 15.08
C THR A 262 15.25 -3.78 14.99
N CYS A 263 15.05 -2.77 15.83
CA CYS A 263 15.92 -1.59 15.88
C CYS A 263 17.38 -2.01 16.15
N LYS A 264 18.33 -1.38 15.47
CA LYS A 264 19.74 -1.45 15.87
C LYS A 264 19.92 -0.53 17.08
N GLU A 265 20.56 -1.01 18.14
CA GLU A 265 21.04 -0.11 19.18
C GLU A 265 22.07 0.81 18.51
N GLU A 266 21.93 2.12 18.68
CA GLU A 266 23.00 3.05 18.30
C GLU A 266 24.21 2.70 19.16
N GLU A 267 25.30 2.24 18.54
CA GLU A 267 26.60 2.27 19.20
C GLU A 267 26.87 3.72 19.56
N GLY A 268 26.64 4.07 20.83
CA GLY A 268 26.90 5.40 21.33
C GLY A 268 28.34 5.78 21.00
N ASP A 269 28.49 6.88 20.27
CA ASP A 269 29.74 7.57 20.07
C ASP A 269 30.28 8.04 21.43
N LEU A 270 30.98 7.14 22.12
CA LEU A 270 31.86 7.46 23.24
C LEU A 270 33.24 7.76 22.68
N THR A 271 33.36 8.82 21.88
CA THR A 271 34.60 9.55 21.76
C THR A 271 34.61 10.65 22.82
N SER A 272 34.79 10.25 24.08
CA SER A 272 35.28 11.21 25.08
C SER A 272 36.77 11.41 24.82
N GLU A 273 37.06 12.54 24.21
CA GLU A 273 38.36 13.22 24.20
C GLU A 273 38.90 13.25 25.65
N GLU A 274 39.82 12.34 25.99
CA GLU A 274 40.84 12.65 26.99
C GLU A 274 41.97 13.35 26.23
N GLU A 275 41.81 14.67 26.08
CA GLU A 275 42.90 15.57 25.75
C GLU A 275 43.95 15.53 26.88
N GLU A 276 45.18 15.52 26.40
CA GLU A 276 46.44 15.57 27.13
C GLU A 276 46.46 16.79 28.08
N GLU A 277 46.78 16.56 29.36
CA GLU A 277 47.41 17.58 30.19
C GLU A 277 48.89 17.22 30.40
N ASP A 278 49.71 18.17 29.99
CA ASP A 278 51.17 18.20 29.92
C ASP A 278 51.92 18.04 31.26
N GLU A 279 53.09 17.44 31.11
CA GLU A 279 54.42 17.81 31.64
C GLU A 279 54.71 18.00 33.15
N ASP A 280 55.86 17.41 33.50
CA ASP A 280 56.88 17.85 34.46
C ASP A 280 56.67 17.74 35.97
N VAL A 281 57.23 16.65 36.55
CA VAL A 281 58.10 16.78 37.74
C VAL A 281 59.33 15.88 37.63
N GLU A 282 60.43 16.50 37.24
CA GLU A 282 61.80 16.03 37.42
C GLU A 282 62.15 15.86 38.92
N GLY A 283 62.76 14.73 39.27
CA GLY A 283 63.85 14.65 40.25
C GLY A 283 63.54 14.86 41.75
N ASN A 284 63.54 13.74 42.51
CA ASN A 284 64.49 13.64 43.62
C ASN A 284 64.73 12.20 44.10
N LYS A 285 65.97 11.73 43.89
CA LYS A 285 66.57 10.59 44.59
C LYS A 285 67.30 11.12 45.82
N THR A 286 66.83 10.79 47.02
CA THR A 286 67.60 10.76 48.30
C THR A 286 66.65 10.10 49.31
N LEU A 287 66.94 9.06 50.10
CA LEU A 287 68.15 8.41 50.64
C LEU A 287 67.76 6.96 50.98
#